data_AF-A0A9N8YW56-F1
#
_entry.id   AF-A0A9N8YW56-F1
#
_cell.length_a   1.000
_cell.length_b   1.000
_cell.length_c   1.000
_cell.angle_alpha   90.00
_cell.angle_beta   90.00
_cell.angle_gamma   90.00
#
_symmetry.space_group_name_H-M   'P 1'
#
loop_
_entity.id
_entity.type
_entity.pdbx_description
1 polymer ?
#
loop_
_entity_poly.entity_id
_entity_poly.type
_entity_poly.pdbx_seq_one_letter_code
_entity_poly.pdbx_strand_id
1 'polypeptide(L)'
;MSQFQLSVILAGHELDVKAVHSPTEDVIISSSRDKTVRKWSRISSNSFGESNLFLGHNHFVNSVAYLRPTAEHPGGLIISGSSDKSINVFDADQSQEPIYTLIGHQDNVCALDITPSGFIVSGSWDKTAKIWKNWQESYTLTGHSHAVWAVLAIEDDLILTGK
;
A
#
# COMPACT_ATOMS: atom_id res chain seq x y z
N MET A 1 23.86 14.88 -20.43
CA MET A 1 23.27 13.53 -20.37
C MET A 1 23.09 13.21 -18.89
N SER A 2 21.86 13.03 -18.40
CA SER A 2 21.67 12.54 -17.03
C SER A 2 22.03 11.06 -17.02
N GLN A 3 23.01 10.69 -16.19
CA GLN A 3 23.42 9.30 -16.01
C GLN A 3 22.67 8.76 -14.80
N PHE A 4 21.82 7.75 -15.02
CA PHE A 4 21.22 7.01 -13.91
C PHE A 4 22.32 6.21 -13.22
N GLN A 5 22.43 6.35 -11.90
CA GLN A 5 23.35 5.60 -11.05
C GLN A 5 22.66 5.26 -9.73
N LEU A 6 23.16 4.22 -9.05
CA LEU A 6 22.75 3.91 -7.69
C LEU A 6 23.17 5.06 -6.76
N SER A 7 22.20 5.72 -6.12
CA SER A 7 22.45 6.84 -5.21
C SER A 7 22.50 6.42 -3.74
N VAL A 8 21.55 5.58 -3.30
CA VAL A 8 21.38 5.16 -1.90
C VAL A 8 20.79 3.75 -1.83
N ILE A 9 21.16 3.00 -0.79
CA ILE A 9 20.54 1.72 -0.43
C ILE A 9 19.83 1.91 0.91
N LEU A 10 18.53 1.63 0.96
CA LEU A 10 17.75 1.61 2.20
C LEU A 10 17.72 0.18 2.73
N ALA A 11 18.58 -0.11 3.69
CA ALA A 11 18.68 -1.41 4.33
C ALA A 11 17.86 -1.42 5.62
N GLY A 12 16.92 -2.36 5.73
CA GLY A 12 16.14 -2.57 6.95
C GLY A 12 15.18 -3.75 6.87
N HIS A 13 14.58 -3.99 5.70
CA HIS A 13 13.79 -5.21 5.49
C HIS A 13 14.66 -6.48 5.53
N GLU A 14 14.13 -7.54 6.13
CA GLU A 14 14.85 -8.81 6.32
C GLU A 14 14.59 -9.83 5.19
N LEU A 15 13.55 -9.59 4.40
CA LEU A 15 13.14 -10.40 3.24
C LEU A 15 12.76 -9.51 2.05
N ASP A 16 12.41 -10.14 0.93
CA ASP A 16 12.11 -9.47 -0.35
C ASP A 16 11.14 -8.29 -0.18
N VAL A 17 11.59 -7.11 -0.61
CA VAL A 17 10.74 -5.92 -0.76
C VAL A 17 9.79 -6.16 -1.93
N LYS A 18 8.49 -6.04 -1.67
CA LYS A 18 7.43 -6.39 -2.61
C LYS A 18 6.86 -5.20 -3.36
N ALA A 19 6.80 -4.04 -2.73
CA ALA A 19 6.35 -2.80 -3.35
C ALA A 19 6.96 -1.59 -2.64
N VAL A 20 7.11 -0.50 -3.40
CA VAL A 20 7.54 0.81 -2.91
C VAL A 20 6.60 1.89 -3.44
N HIS A 21 6.38 2.94 -2.65
CA HIS A 21 5.60 4.12 -3.03
C HIS A 21 6.27 5.38 -2.48
N SER A 22 6.16 6.50 -3.21
CA SER A 22 6.75 7.79 -2.82
C SER A 22 5.68 8.86 -2.91
N PRO A 23 5.00 9.21 -1.80
CA PRO A 23 3.95 10.24 -1.83
C PRO A 23 4.52 11.65 -2.03
N THR A 24 5.79 11.85 -1.70
CA THR A 24 6.56 13.07 -1.93
C THR A 24 8.00 12.68 -2.30
N GLU A 25 8.86 13.66 -2.59
CA GLU A 25 10.29 13.41 -2.82
C GLU A 25 11.06 13.04 -1.54
N ASP A 26 10.49 13.34 -0.38
CA ASP A 26 11.16 13.21 0.93
C ASP A 26 10.65 12.03 1.74
N VAL A 27 9.62 11.33 1.26
CA VAL A 27 9.03 10.18 1.95
C VAL A 27 8.99 9.00 1.01
N ILE A 28 9.48 7.86 1.48
CA ILE A 28 9.38 6.56 0.80
C ILE A 28 8.64 5.61 1.73
N ILE A 29 7.79 4.76 1.16
CA ILE A 29 7.08 3.68 1.84
C ILE A 29 7.47 2.38 1.16
N SER A 30 7.83 1.36 1.91
CA SER A 30 8.16 0.03 1.39
C SER A 30 7.41 -1.07 2.14
N SER A 31 7.04 -2.14 1.44
CA SER A 31 6.47 -3.35 2.02
C SER A 31 7.30 -4.57 1.70
N SER A 32 7.25 -5.59 2.54
CA SER A 32 8.09 -6.78 2.39
C SER A 32 7.41 -8.08 2.82
N ARG A 33 8.00 -9.19 2.35
CA ARG A 33 7.75 -10.54 2.87
C ARG A 33 8.12 -10.71 4.34
N ASP A 34 8.88 -9.79 4.93
CA ASP A 34 9.13 -9.77 6.38
C ASP A 34 7.89 -9.36 7.21
N LYS A 35 6.75 -9.15 6.55
CA LYS A 35 5.43 -8.84 7.12
C LYS A 35 5.29 -7.38 7.60
N THR A 36 6.27 -6.54 7.28
CA THR A 36 6.30 -5.15 7.72
C THR A 36 6.11 -4.17 6.57
N VAL A 37 5.66 -2.98 6.93
CA VAL A 37 5.76 -1.79 6.10
C VAL A 37 6.71 -0.81 6.80
N ARG A 38 7.58 -0.16 6.04
CA ARG A 38 8.52 0.84 6.56
C ARG A 38 8.33 2.16 5.86
N LYS A 39 8.42 3.25 6.62
CA LYS A 39 8.49 4.62 6.09
C LYS A 39 9.90 5.15 6.31
N TRP A 40 10.42 5.78 5.27
CA TRP A 40 11.75 6.37 5.22
C TRP A 40 11.62 7.85 4.93
N SER A 41 12.29 8.68 5.73
CA SER A 41 12.28 10.13 5.58
C SER A 41 13.64 10.63 5.11
N ARG A 42 13.65 11.57 4.17
CA ARG A 42 14.88 12.18 3.65
C ARG A 42 15.54 13.02 4.75
N ILE A 43 16.83 12.74 4.98
CA ILE A 43 17.68 13.48 5.93
C ILE A 43 18.52 14.51 5.18
N SER A 44 18.96 14.17 3.96
CA SER A 44 19.72 15.07 3.06
C SER A 44 19.55 14.63 1.60
N SER A 45 20.12 15.37 0.64
CA SER A 45 19.89 15.18 -0.81
C SER A 45 19.98 13.73 -1.30
N ASN A 46 20.83 12.88 -0.71
CA ASN A 46 20.99 11.47 -1.08
C ASN A 46 21.01 10.55 0.15
N SER A 47 20.33 10.93 1.23
CA SER A 47 20.27 10.15 2.45
C SER A 47 18.85 10.09 2.99
N PHE A 48 18.40 8.89 3.30
CA PHE A 48 17.13 8.64 3.97
C PHE A 48 17.39 7.76 5.19
N GLY A 49 16.61 7.98 6.25
CA GLY A 49 16.59 7.10 7.41
C GLY A 49 15.19 6.51 7.59
N GLU A 50 15.12 5.32 8.17
CA GLU A 50 13.84 4.79 8.64
C GLU A 50 13.25 5.72 9.70
N SER A 51 12.02 6.16 9.50
CA SER A 51 11.31 6.99 10.47
C SER A 51 10.21 6.22 11.19
N ASN A 52 9.58 5.24 10.53
CA ASN A 52 8.51 4.44 11.14
C ASN A 52 8.52 3.00 10.63
N LEU A 53 8.15 2.08 11.52
CA LEU A 53 7.90 0.67 11.26
C LEU A 53 6.43 0.38 11.57
N PHE A 54 5.71 -0.21 10.62
CA PHE A 54 4.30 -0.57 10.76
C PHE A 54 4.15 -2.09 10.82
N LEU A 55 3.44 -2.54 11.85
CA LEU A 55 3.23 -3.93 12.22
C LEU A 55 1.74 -4.32 12.08
N GLY A 56 1.42 -5.60 12.25
CA GLY A 56 0.02 -6.07 12.30
C GLY A 56 -0.38 -7.01 11.16
N HIS A 57 0.45 -7.20 10.13
CA HIS A 57 0.25 -8.30 9.18
C HIS A 57 0.87 -9.61 9.68
N ASN A 58 0.18 -10.72 9.44
CA ASN A 58 0.63 -12.05 9.86
C ASN A 58 1.36 -12.82 8.75
N HIS A 59 1.27 -12.33 7.52
CA HIS A 59 1.95 -12.86 6.34
C HIS A 59 2.55 -11.73 5.50
N PHE A 60 3.12 -12.09 4.35
CA PHE A 60 3.77 -11.18 3.41
C PHE A 60 2.88 -9.99 3.04
N VAL A 61 3.46 -8.80 3.12
CA VAL A 61 2.84 -7.58 2.60
C VAL A 61 3.27 -7.42 1.14
N ASN A 62 2.30 -7.43 0.23
CA ASN A 62 2.56 -7.50 -1.21
C ASN A 62 2.44 -6.17 -1.93
N SER A 63 1.64 -5.26 -1.39
CA SER A 63 1.31 -3.98 -2.02
C SER A 63 1.18 -2.88 -0.97
N VAL A 64 1.56 -1.66 -1.35
CA VAL A 64 1.34 -0.45 -0.57
C VAL A 64 0.74 0.63 -1.43
N ALA A 65 -0.13 1.44 -0.84
CA ALA A 65 -0.66 2.66 -1.41
C ALA A 65 -0.71 3.76 -0.35
N TYR A 66 -0.94 5.01 -0.78
CA TYR A 66 -0.96 6.17 0.09
C TYR A 66 -2.20 7.01 -0.16
N LEU A 67 -2.94 7.30 0.91
CA LEU A 67 -4.02 8.27 0.88
C LEU A 67 -3.47 9.61 1.37
N ARG A 68 -3.72 10.66 0.59
CA ARG A 68 -3.20 12.01 0.85
C ARG A 68 -3.60 12.56 2.24
N PRO A 69 -2.81 13.49 2.80
CA PRO A 69 -3.09 14.10 4.09
C PRO A 69 -4.48 14.74 4.23
N THR A 70 -5.00 14.69 5.44
CA THR A 70 -6.20 15.41 5.88
C THR A 70 -5.89 16.20 7.15
N ALA A 71 -6.84 16.99 7.65
CA ALA A 71 -6.68 17.68 8.94
C ALA A 71 -6.56 16.70 10.12
N GLU A 72 -7.18 15.51 10.01
CA GLU A 72 -7.12 14.45 11.02
C GLU A 72 -5.83 13.63 10.91
N HIS A 73 -5.35 13.41 9.68
CA HIS A 73 -4.16 12.63 9.36
C HIS A 73 -3.17 13.47 8.53
N PRO A 74 -2.39 14.37 9.17
CA PRO A 74 -1.53 15.34 8.47
C PRO A 74 -0.36 14.70 7.71
N GLY A 75 0.05 13.48 8.09
CA GLY A 75 1.03 12.68 7.36
C GLY A 75 0.42 11.79 6.27
N GLY A 76 -0.90 11.85 6.05
CA GLY A 76 -1.64 10.92 5.22
C GLY A 76 -1.80 9.54 5.88
N LEU A 77 -2.42 8.63 5.13
CA LEU A 77 -2.60 7.25 5.55
C LEU A 77 -1.84 6.31 4.63
N ILE A 78 -1.22 5.30 5.22
CA ILE A 78 -0.53 4.22 4.51
C ILE A 78 -1.46 3.01 4.48
N ILE A 79 -1.64 2.44 3.30
CA ILE A 79 -2.53 1.30 3.08
C ILE A 79 -1.68 0.14 2.60
N SER A 80 -1.82 -1.03 3.21
CA SER A 80 -1.04 -2.21 2.86
C SER A 80 -1.91 -3.43 2.67
N GLY A 81 -1.62 -4.21 1.62
CA GLY A 81 -2.34 -5.42 1.26
C GLY A 81 -1.45 -6.64 1.46
N SER A 82 -2.01 -7.70 2.04
CA SER A 82 -1.23 -8.85 2.50
C SER A 82 -1.80 -10.20 2.07
N SER A 83 -0.92 -11.21 2.11
CA SER A 83 -1.28 -12.61 1.92
C SER A 83 -2.08 -13.20 3.09
N ASP A 84 -2.18 -12.49 4.21
CA ASP A 84 -3.12 -12.81 5.30
C ASP A 84 -4.57 -12.42 4.98
N LYS A 85 -4.82 -11.93 3.75
CA LYS A 85 -6.13 -11.59 3.19
C LYS A 85 -6.71 -10.28 3.72
N SER A 86 -5.96 -9.54 4.56
CA SER A 86 -6.39 -8.25 5.06
C SER A 86 -5.74 -7.10 4.29
N ILE A 87 -6.38 -5.94 4.44
CA ILE A 87 -5.78 -4.65 4.12
C ILE A 87 -5.69 -3.86 5.41
N ASN A 88 -4.50 -3.39 5.78
CA ASN A 88 -4.32 -2.56 6.96
C ASN A 88 -4.17 -1.09 6.56
N VAL A 89 -4.69 -0.20 7.38
CA VAL A 89 -4.59 1.26 7.24
C VAL A 89 -3.88 1.81 8.46
N PHE A 90 -2.83 2.59 8.23
CA PHE A 90 -1.99 3.19 9.26
C PHE A 90 -2.02 4.71 9.15
N ASP A 91 -2.07 5.37 10.30
CA ASP A 91 -1.68 6.77 10.38
C ASP A 91 -0.16 6.87 10.22
N ALA A 92 0.30 7.63 9.22
CA ALA A 92 1.71 7.68 8.84
C ALA A 92 2.65 8.30 9.90
N ASP A 93 2.10 9.01 10.90
CA ASP A 93 2.87 9.75 11.91
C ASP A 93 2.57 9.34 13.36
N GLN A 94 1.49 8.60 13.62
CA GLN A 94 1.05 8.33 15.00
C GLN A 94 1.34 6.92 15.52
N SER A 95 0.97 5.87 14.79
CA SER A 95 0.90 4.50 15.32
C SER A 95 1.65 3.49 14.46
N GLN A 96 2.32 2.54 15.12
CA GLN A 96 2.90 1.36 14.46
C GLN A 96 1.83 0.32 14.11
N GLU A 97 0.72 0.30 14.86
CA GLU A 97 -0.40 -0.62 14.67
C GLU A 97 -1.48 0.01 13.78
N PRO A 98 -2.26 -0.81 13.04
CA PRO A 98 -3.28 -0.31 12.14
C PRO A 98 -4.41 0.39 12.89
N ILE A 99 -4.89 1.52 12.35
CA ILE A 99 -6.09 2.20 12.82
C ILE A 99 -7.37 1.56 12.25
N TYR A 100 -7.25 0.90 11.09
CA TYR A 100 -8.30 0.07 10.50
C TYR A 100 -7.70 -1.18 9.87
N THR A 101 -8.46 -2.28 9.93
CA THR A 101 -8.17 -3.51 9.21
C THR A 101 -9.41 -3.88 8.40
N LEU A 102 -9.27 -3.85 7.07
CA LEU A 102 -10.34 -4.15 6.13
C LEU A 102 -10.32 -5.65 5.81
N ILE A 103 -11.42 -6.31 6.13
CA ILE A 103 -11.62 -7.74 5.93
C ILE A 103 -12.71 -7.94 4.88
N GLY A 104 -12.47 -8.82 3.91
CA GLY A 104 -13.46 -9.17 2.88
C GLY A 104 -12.91 -10.03 1.76
N HIS A 105 -11.63 -9.87 1.39
CA HIS A 105 -10.96 -10.78 0.47
C HIS A 105 -10.82 -12.19 1.06
N GLN A 106 -10.92 -13.20 0.20
CA GLN A 106 -10.84 -14.61 0.61
C GLN A 106 -9.46 -15.24 0.36
N ASP A 107 -8.58 -14.50 -0.31
CA ASP A 107 -7.22 -14.88 -0.64
C ASP A 107 -6.31 -13.65 -0.70
N ASN A 108 -5.03 -13.88 -0.99
CA ASN A 108 -3.94 -12.92 -1.02
C ASN A 108 -4.29 -11.60 -1.74
N VAL A 109 -4.16 -10.48 -1.03
CA VAL A 109 -4.28 -9.14 -1.61
C VAL A 109 -2.95 -8.77 -2.28
N CYS A 110 -2.98 -8.61 -3.60
CA CYS A 110 -1.78 -8.53 -4.43
C CYS A 110 -1.50 -7.12 -4.94
N ALA A 111 -2.54 -6.31 -5.07
CA ALA A 111 -2.45 -4.97 -5.62
C ALA A 111 -3.37 -4.02 -4.87
N LEU A 112 -2.91 -2.78 -4.74
CA LEU A 112 -3.67 -1.67 -4.17
C LEU A 112 -3.50 -0.45 -5.05
N ASP A 113 -4.55 0.36 -5.12
CA ASP A 113 -4.50 1.72 -5.65
C ASP A 113 -5.55 2.61 -4.96
N ILE A 114 -5.47 3.93 -5.17
CA ILE A 114 -6.33 4.92 -4.54
C ILE A 114 -6.99 5.81 -5.60
N THR A 115 -8.32 5.94 -5.52
CA THR A 115 -9.05 6.85 -6.42
C THR A 115 -8.82 8.33 -6.04
N PRO A 116 -9.12 9.30 -6.94
CA PRO A 116 -9.01 10.72 -6.61
C PRO A 116 -9.79 11.18 -5.37
N SER A 117 -10.96 10.59 -5.11
CA SER A 117 -11.74 10.84 -3.89
C SER A 117 -11.27 10.07 -2.66
N GLY A 118 -10.27 9.20 -2.81
CA GLY A 118 -9.67 8.47 -1.70
C GLY A 118 -10.27 7.11 -1.41
N PHE A 119 -10.98 6.51 -2.36
CA PHE A 119 -11.42 5.12 -2.20
C PHE A 119 -10.26 4.18 -2.42
N ILE A 120 -10.22 3.09 -1.64
CA ILE A 120 -9.21 2.05 -1.83
C ILE A 120 -9.72 1.09 -2.89
N VAL A 121 -8.85 0.73 -3.83
CA VAL A 121 -9.07 -0.33 -4.80
C VAL A 121 -8.09 -1.44 -4.48
N SER A 122 -8.57 -2.68 -4.38
CA SER A 122 -7.72 -3.85 -4.15
C SER A 122 -7.96 -4.94 -5.17
N GLY A 123 -6.90 -5.66 -5.54
CA GLY A 123 -6.97 -6.87 -6.37
C GLY A 123 -6.45 -8.08 -5.60
N SER A 124 -7.11 -9.23 -5.75
CA SER A 124 -6.78 -10.45 -5.00
C SER A 124 -6.73 -11.72 -5.84
N TRP A 125 -6.04 -12.73 -5.31
CA TRP A 125 -6.07 -14.10 -5.80
C TRP A 125 -7.44 -14.77 -5.72
N ASP A 126 -8.38 -14.19 -4.96
CA ASP A 126 -9.78 -14.64 -4.94
C ASP A 126 -10.55 -14.30 -6.24
N LYS A 127 -9.84 -13.78 -7.25
CA LYS A 127 -10.34 -13.43 -8.59
C LYS A 127 -11.30 -12.25 -8.60
N THR A 128 -11.29 -11.46 -7.54
CA THR A 128 -12.06 -10.23 -7.45
C THR A 128 -11.16 -9.03 -7.26
N ALA A 129 -11.67 -7.88 -7.69
CA ALA A 129 -11.22 -6.61 -7.15
C ALA A 129 -12.31 -6.05 -6.22
N LYS A 130 -11.94 -5.26 -5.22
CA LYS A 130 -12.89 -4.64 -4.28
C LYS A 130 -12.63 -3.14 -4.19
N ILE A 131 -13.71 -2.39 -3.97
CA ILE A 131 -13.69 -0.96 -3.70
C ILE A 131 -14.09 -0.75 -2.24
N TRP A 132 -13.27 -0.02 -1.50
CA TRP A 132 -13.49 0.27 -0.08
C TRP A 132 -13.73 1.76 0.13
N LYS A 133 -14.83 2.08 0.80
CA LYS A 133 -15.24 3.45 1.15
C LYS A 133 -15.49 3.50 2.65
N ASN A 134 -15.03 4.56 3.32
CA ASN A 134 -15.18 4.71 4.77
C ASN A 134 -14.76 3.44 5.54
N TRP A 135 -13.65 2.82 5.12
CA TRP A 135 -13.10 1.62 5.75
C TRP A 135 -14.02 0.39 5.70
N GLN A 136 -14.95 0.35 4.75
CA GLN A 136 -15.86 -0.77 4.52
C GLN A 136 -15.87 -1.17 3.04
N GLU A 137 -16.11 -2.45 2.76
CA GLU A 137 -16.33 -2.92 1.40
C GLU A 137 -17.61 -2.28 0.84
N SER A 138 -17.49 -1.54 -0.26
CA SER A 138 -18.62 -0.90 -0.94
C SER A 138 -19.01 -1.64 -2.21
N TYR A 139 -18.05 -2.23 -2.93
CA TYR A 139 -18.31 -2.98 -4.16
C TYR A 139 -17.33 -4.15 -4.29
N THR A 140 -17.82 -5.26 -4.84
CA THR A 140 -16.99 -6.35 -5.36
C THR A 140 -17.12 -6.41 -6.88
N LEU A 141 -15.99 -6.25 -7.57
CA LEU A 141 -15.87 -6.34 -9.01
C LEU A 141 -15.57 -7.80 -9.38
N THR A 142 -16.52 -8.44 -10.05
CA THR A 142 -16.44 -9.84 -10.46
C THR A 142 -16.27 -9.96 -11.98
N GLY A 143 -15.84 -11.14 -12.45
CA GLY A 143 -15.70 -11.45 -13.88
C GLY A 143 -14.33 -12.00 -14.27
N HIS A 144 -13.31 -11.83 -13.43
CA HIS A 144 -12.00 -12.46 -13.65
C HIS A 144 -12.06 -13.97 -13.40
N SER A 145 -11.39 -14.74 -14.26
CA SER A 145 -11.24 -16.20 -14.14
C SER A 145 -9.98 -16.60 -13.36
N HIS A 146 -9.06 -15.66 -13.17
CA HIS A 146 -7.77 -15.80 -12.49
C HIS A 146 -7.58 -14.68 -11.48
N ALA A 147 -6.48 -14.77 -10.72
CA ALA A 147 -6.06 -13.75 -9.77
C ALA A 147 -6.00 -12.36 -10.40
N VAL A 148 -6.41 -11.33 -9.65
CA VAL A 148 -6.25 -9.93 -10.05
C VAL A 148 -4.89 -9.44 -9.53
N TRP A 149 -3.94 -9.30 -10.44
CA TRP A 149 -2.55 -8.95 -10.15
C TRP A 149 -2.27 -7.45 -10.18
N ALA A 150 -3.13 -6.68 -10.86
CA ALA A 150 -2.97 -5.24 -10.97
C ALA A 150 -4.33 -4.56 -10.88
N VAL A 151 -4.35 -3.42 -10.20
CA VAL A 151 -5.48 -2.49 -10.19
C VAL A 151 -4.94 -1.10 -10.47
N LEU A 152 -5.72 -0.28 -11.17
CA LEU A 152 -5.39 1.11 -11.45
C LEU A 152 -6.68 1.94 -11.44
N ALA A 153 -6.76 2.91 -10.54
CA ALA A 153 -7.81 3.90 -10.48
C ALA A 153 -7.43 5.10 -11.36
N ILE A 154 -8.20 5.31 -12.43
CA ILE A 154 -8.05 6.49 -13.28
C ILE A 154 -8.95 7.61 -12.75
N GLU A 155 -10.19 7.27 -12.41
CA GLU A 155 -11.21 8.14 -11.83
C GLU A 155 -11.94 7.38 -10.71
N ASP A 156 -12.88 8.02 -10.03
CA ASP A 156 -13.63 7.36 -8.94
C ASP A 156 -14.53 6.21 -9.41
N ASP A 157 -14.92 6.23 -10.69
CA ASP A 157 -15.78 5.23 -11.35
C ASP A 157 -15.08 4.51 -12.52
N LEU A 158 -13.88 4.93 -12.93
CA LEU A 158 -13.08 4.25 -13.95
C LEU A 158 -11.88 3.52 -13.32
N ILE A 159 -12.06 2.21 -13.12
CA ILE A 159 -11.05 1.31 -12.55
C ILE A 159 -10.64 0.25 -13.58
N LEU A 160 -9.34 0.12 -13.82
CA LEU A 160 -8.75 -0.93 -14.64
C LEU A 160 -8.25 -2.06 -13.73
N THR A 161 -8.52 -3.31 -14.13
CA THR A 161 -8.10 -4.50 -13.39
C THR A 161 -7.43 -5.49 -14.33
N GLY A 162 -6.26 -6.00 -13.94
CA GLY A 162 -5.43 -6.91 -14.75
C GLY A 162 -5.24 -8.26 -14.06
N LYS A 163 -5.29 -9.34 -14.85
CA LYS A 163 -5.06 -10.74 -14.42
C LYS A 163 -3.83 -11.33 -15.09
#